data_AF-A0A538EU77-F1
#
_entry.id   AF-A0A538EU77-F1
#
_cell.length_a   1.000
_cell.length_b   1.000
_cell.length_c   1.000
_cell.angle_alpha   90.00
_cell.angle_beta   90.00
_cell.angle_gamma   90.00
#
_symmetry.space_group_name_H-M   'P 1'
#
loop_
_entity.id
_entity.type
_entity.pdbx_description
1 polymer ?
#
loop_
_entity_poly.entity_id
_entity_poly.type
_entity_poly.pdbx_seq_one_letter_code
_entity_poly.pdbx_strand_id
1 'polypeptide(L)'
;MAKTEPVTLEIAGREVRLSNPGKIYFPRAGVTKLDLVEYYLAVADAALVHLRERPTVMKRFVEGIEQPPIWQKRVPQRTPDWLETATVSFPSGRSATELVANDAAHLAWAVNLGVIDFNPWPCRRSDLDHPDELRVDLDPTDDASWDDVRQVALVARDVLAEHGLRGYPKTSGSKGMHVNVRIQPEQEFVEVRRAALALAREVERRSERATSKWWKEERHGVFVDYNQNARDRTVASAWSVRPTPDARVSCPLEWDEVPDAEPRELRIDTVPARLAERGDPAADIDAHAGSLAGLLDLADRDEAEGLGDAPWPPHFRKQRGEPKRVQPSRDRDRPGRVGDPQPPGRGGRTPTPQTRPRRAATERTGQGFEHEFDEDG
;
A
#
# COMPACT_ATOMS: atom_id res chain seq x y z
N MET A 1 -23.38 -3.54 -20.17
CA MET A 1 -22.63 -3.80 -21.43
C MET A 1 -22.74 -5.27 -21.77
N ALA A 2 -22.85 -5.63 -23.06
CA ALA A 2 -22.85 -7.03 -23.48
C ALA A 2 -21.48 -7.66 -23.17
N LYS A 3 -21.47 -8.93 -22.74
CA LYS A 3 -20.22 -9.68 -22.56
C LYS A 3 -19.54 -9.83 -23.91
N THR A 4 -18.28 -9.42 -24.04
CA THR A 4 -17.50 -9.72 -25.24
C THR A 4 -17.01 -11.17 -25.21
N GLU A 5 -16.79 -11.75 -26.39
CA GLU A 5 -16.23 -13.09 -26.52
C GLU A 5 -14.89 -13.21 -25.77
N PRO A 6 -14.65 -14.33 -25.05
CA PRO A 6 -13.36 -14.58 -24.40
C PRO A 6 -12.21 -14.66 -25.43
N VAL A 7 -11.03 -14.22 -25.02
CA VAL A 7 -9.78 -14.32 -25.80
C VAL A 7 -8.78 -15.16 -25.02
N THR A 8 -8.00 -15.98 -25.71
CA THR A 8 -6.85 -16.69 -25.13
C THR A 8 -5.57 -16.03 -25.63
N LEU A 9 -4.65 -15.72 -24.72
CA LEU A 9 -3.35 -15.14 -25.01
C LEU A 9 -2.24 -16.13 -24.63
N GLU A 10 -1.20 -16.23 -25.45
CA GLU A 10 0.04 -16.94 -25.11
C GLU A 10 0.98 -15.99 -24.37
N ILE A 11 1.15 -16.20 -23.07
CA ILE A 11 1.92 -15.31 -22.19
C ILE A 11 2.89 -16.16 -21.37
N ALA A 12 4.18 -15.83 -21.44
CA ALA A 12 5.24 -16.58 -20.75
C ALA A 12 5.16 -18.10 -21.00
N GLY A 13 4.86 -18.51 -22.24
CA GLY A 13 4.73 -19.90 -22.67
C GLY A 13 3.47 -20.62 -22.17
N ARG A 14 2.43 -19.88 -21.79
CA ARG A 14 1.18 -20.42 -21.24
C ARG A 14 -0.04 -19.78 -21.89
N GLU A 15 -1.08 -20.58 -22.10
CA GLU A 15 -2.40 -20.10 -22.50
C GLU A 15 -3.13 -19.46 -21.29
N VAL A 16 -3.41 -18.16 -21.38
CA VAL A 16 -4.20 -17.41 -20.41
C VAL A 16 -5.52 -16.96 -21.04
N ARG A 17 -6.63 -17.54 -20.58
CA ARG A 17 -7.98 -17.18 -21.05
C ARG A 17 -8.51 -15.94 -20.34
N LEU A 18 -8.70 -14.85 -21.07
CA LEU A 18 -9.36 -13.63 -20.62
C LEU A 18 -10.87 -13.68 -20.85
N SER A 19 -11.63 -13.45 -19.80
CA SER A 19 -13.10 -13.39 -19.86
C SER A 19 -13.58 -11.94 -19.94
N ASN A 20 -14.56 -11.67 -20.82
CA ASN A 20 -15.11 -10.33 -21.00
C ASN A 20 -14.03 -9.24 -21.21
N PRO A 21 -13.12 -9.40 -22.18
CA PRO A 21 -12.01 -8.46 -22.43
C PRO A 21 -12.47 -7.01 -22.64
N GLY A 22 -13.63 -6.78 -23.28
CA GLY A 22 -14.16 -5.44 -23.52
C GLY A 22 -14.88 -4.80 -22.33
N LYS A 23 -14.82 -5.40 -21.12
CA LYS A 23 -15.40 -4.79 -19.92
C LYS A 23 -14.67 -3.50 -19.59
N ILE A 24 -15.40 -2.39 -19.50
CA ILE A 24 -14.84 -1.10 -19.09
C ILE A 24 -14.56 -1.12 -17.59
N TYR A 25 -13.30 -0.90 -17.21
CA TYR A 25 -12.87 -0.74 -15.82
C TYR A 25 -12.72 0.72 -15.43
N PHE A 26 -12.34 1.60 -16.36
CA PHE A 26 -12.22 3.04 -16.11
C PHE A 26 -13.08 3.81 -17.11
N PRO A 27 -14.35 4.13 -16.78
CA PRO A 27 -15.25 4.79 -17.71
C PRO A 27 -14.75 6.12 -18.25
N ARG A 28 -14.14 6.95 -17.39
CA ARG A 28 -13.60 8.26 -17.79
C ARG A 28 -12.36 8.14 -18.69
N ALA A 29 -11.49 7.18 -18.43
CA ALA A 29 -10.29 6.94 -19.24
C ALA A 29 -10.57 6.07 -20.48
N GLY A 30 -11.75 5.45 -20.57
CA GLY A 30 -12.10 4.53 -21.67
C GLY A 30 -11.38 3.18 -21.61
N VAL A 31 -10.76 2.83 -20.48
CA VAL A 31 -9.89 1.64 -20.35
C VAL A 31 -10.72 0.40 -20.08
N THR A 32 -10.54 -0.61 -20.93
CA THR A 32 -11.12 -1.95 -20.82
C THR A 32 -10.24 -2.89 -19.98
N LYS A 33 -10.77 -4.08 -19.69
CA LYS A 33 -9.98 -5.17 -19.08
C LYS A 33 -8.81 -5.56 -19.98
N LEU A 34 -9.01 -5.64 -21.30
CA LEU A 34 -7.93 -6.01 -22.22
C LEU A 34 -6.80 -4.97 -22.21
N ASP A 35 -7.15 -3.69 -22.26
CA ASP A 35 -6.15 -2.60 -22.17
C ASP A 35 -5.34 -2.68 -20.86
N LEU A 36 -5.99 -3.03 -19.75
CA LEU A 36 -5.31 -3.23 -18.47
C LEU A 36 -4.37 -4.44 -18.48
N VAL A 37 -4.76 -5.54 -19.14
CA VAL A 37 -3.86 -6.69 -19.32
C VAL A 37 -2.67 -6.28 -20.19
N GLU A 38 -2.90 -5.64 -21.33
CA GLU A 38 -1.85 -5.19 -22.25
C GLU A 38 -0.87 -4.23 -21.58
N TYR A 39 -1.35 -3.31 -20.75
CA TYR A 39 -0.51 -2.47 -19.91
C TYR A 39 0.43 -3.30 -19.03
N TYR A 40 -0.11 -4.25 -18.25
CA TYR A 40 0.71 -5.07 -17.36
C TYR A 40 1.67 -5.99 -18.11
N LEU A 41 1.35 -6.41 -19.33
CA LEU A 41 2.27 -7.12 -20.21
C LEU A 41 3.40 -6.19 -20.69
N ALA A 42 3.09 -4.95 -21.05
CA ALA A 42 4.08 -3.98 -21.51
C ALA A 42 5.07 -3.56 -20.41
N VAL A 43 4.65 -3.55 -19.15
CA VAL A 43 5.52 -3.21 -18.00
C VAL A 43 5.98 -4.43 -17.20
N ALA A 44 5.73 -5.65 -17.68
CA ALA A 44 5.86 -6.87 -16.86
C ALA A 44 7.25 -7.01 -16.22
N ASP A 45 8.32 -6.85 -17.00
CA ASP A 45 9.68 -7.04 -16.50
C ASP A 45 10.02 -6.06 -15.36
N ALA A 46 9.64 -4.78 -15.52
CA ALA A 46 9.84 -3.75 -14.50
C ALA A 46 8.92 -3.94 -13.29
N ALA A 47 7.64 -4.29 -13.50
CA ALA A 47 6.69 -4.59 -12.43
C ALA A 47 7.15 -5.78 -11.57
N LEU A 48 7.73 -6.81 -12.20
CA LEU A 48 8.18 -8.02 -11.54
C LEU A 48 9.42 -7.81 -10.66
N VAL A 49 10.23 -6.76 -10.87
CA VAL A 49 11.29 -6.37 -9.92
C VAL A 49 10.71 -6.16 -8.51
N HIS A 50 9.47 -5.69 -8.42
CA HIS A 50 8.80 -5.36 -7.15
C HIS A 50 7.78 -6.39 -6.68
N LEU A 51 7.43 -7.39 -7.50
CA LEU A 51 6.39 -8.38 -7.22
C LEU A 51 6.93 -9.81 -7.08
N ARG A 52 8.02 -10.13 -7.77
CA ARG A 52 8.56 -11.49 -7.85
C ARG A 52 8.94 -12.01 -6.46
N GLU A 53 8.61 -13.27 -6.21
CA GLU A 53 8.77 -13.97 -4.94
C GLU A 53 7.97 -13.37 -3.76
N ARG A 54 7.12 -12.36 -3.97
CA ARG A 54 6.34 -11.74 -2.89
C ARG A 54 4.91 -12.24 -2.88
N PRO A 55 4.39 -12.76 -1.75
CA PRO A 55 2.95 -12.86 -1.58
C PRO A 55 2.32 -11.48 -1.81
N THR A 56 1.14 -11.46 -2.43
CA THR A 56 0.52 -10.21 -2.87
C THR A 56 -0.98 -10.19 -2.57
N VAL A 57 -1.39 -9.16 -1.84
CA VAL A 57 -2.80 -8.85 -1.62
C VAL A 57 -3.39 -8.25 -2.90
N MET A 58 -4.48 -8.84 -3.37
CA MET A 58 -5.16 -8.45 -4.60
C MET A 58 -6.30 -7.49 -4.30
N LYS A 59 -6.23 -6.24 -4.80
CA LYS A 59 -7.36 -5.31 -4.74
C LYS A 59 -8.13 -5.35 -6.06
N ARG A 60 -9.29 -6.00 -6.02
CA ARG A 60 -10.09 -6.37 -7.20
C ARG A 60 -11.26 -5.41 -7.40
N PHE A 61 -11.45 -4.98 -8.63
CA PHE A 61 -12.58 -4.17 -9.09
C PHE A 61 -13.32 -4.93 -10.19
N VAL A 62 -14.04 -5.98 -9.77
CA VAL A 62 -14.68 -6.92 -10.70
C VAL A 62 -15.62 -6.19 -11.67
N GLU A 63 -16.32 -5.16 -11.19
CA GLU A 63 -17.27 -4.33 -11.93
C GLU A 63 -16.71 -2.95 -12.35
N GLY A 64 -15.39 -2.73 -12.25
CA GLY A 64 -14.74 -1.45 -12.53
C GLY A 64 -14.64 -0.52 -11.33
N ILE A 65 -13.93 0.59 -11.48
CA ILE A 65 -13.49 1.45 -10.36
C ILE A 65 -14.60 2.26 -9.69
N GLU A 66 -15.76 2.38 -10.33
CA GLU A 66 -16.94 3.07 -9.76
C GLU A 66 -17.68 2.21 -8.72
N GLN A 67 -17.31 0.94 -8.59
CA GLN A 67 -17.85 0.03 -7.58
C GLN A 67 -16.83 -0.21 -6.46
N PRO A 68 -17.30 -0.57 -5.25
CA PRO A 68 -16.40 -0.90 -4.15
C PRO A 68 -15.41 -2.03 -4.51
N PRO A 69 -14.15 -1.94 -4.07
CA PRO A 69 -13.18 -3.01 -4.29
C PRO A 69 -13.43 -4.22 -3.39
N ILE A 70 -12.97 -5.38 -3.84
CA ILE A 70 -12.79 -6.58 -3.03
C ILE A 70 -11.31 -6.70 -2.69
N TRP A 71 -10.99 -6.68 -1.39
CA TRP A 71 -9.63 -6.96 -0.91
C TRP A 71 -9.48 -8.46 -0.70
N GLN A 72 -8.70 -9.10 -1.56
CA GLN A 72 -8.55 -10.55 -1.56
C GLN A 72 -7.11 -10.94 -1.26
N LYS A 73 -6.91 -11.55 -0.09
CA LYS A 73 -5.64 -12.16 0.30
C LYS A 73 -5.51 -13.58 -0.25
N ARG A 74 -6.53 -14.40 -0.03
CA ARG A 74 -6.55 -15.80 -0.43
C ARG A 74 -6.80 -15.97 -1.93
N VAL A 75 -5.99 -16.74 -2.63
CA VAL A 75 -6.29 -17.14 -4.02
C VAL A 75 -7.56 -18.01 -4.07
N PRO A 76 -8.35 -17.99 -5.17
CA PRO A 76 -9.51 -18.87 -5.29
C PRO A 76 -9.14 -20.35 -5.14
N GLN A 77 -10.07 -21.21 -4.72
CA GLN A 77 -9.78 -22.64 -4.53
C GLN A 77 -9.31 -23.35 -5.82
N ARG A 78 -9.81 -22.89 -6.98
CA ARG A 78 -9.43 -23.40 -8.29
C ARG A 78 -8.53 -22.38 -8.98
N THR A 79 -7.25 -22.69 -9.03
CA THR A 79 -6.22 -21.92 -9.73
C THR A 79 -5.59 -22.77 -10.83
N PRO A 80 -4.97 -22.16 -11.84
CA PRO A 80 -4.10 -22.88 -12.76
C PRO A 80 -2.97 -23.60 -12.01
N ASP A 81 -2.53 -24.74 -12.53
CA ASP A 81 -1.47 -25.58 -11.95
C ASP A 81 -0.10 -24.88 -11.87
N TRP A 82 0.15 -23.98 -12.81
CA TRP A 82 1.36 -23.16 -12.85
C TRP A 82 1.35 -21.96 -11.91
N LEU A 83 0.22 -21.64 -11.25
CA LEU A 83 0.12 -20.46 -10.40
C LEU A 83 0.91 -20.66 -9.12
N GLU A 84 1.88 -19.78 -8.87
CA GLU A 84 2.68 -19.82 -7.66
C GLU A 84 2.01 -19.06 -6.50
N THR A 85 2.18 -19.60 -5.29
CA THR A 85 1.55 -19.07 -4.08
C THR A 85 2.47 -19.18 -2.87
N ALA A 86 2.13 -18.46 -1.80
CA ALA A 86 2.77 -18.56 -0.49
C ALA A 86 1.74 -18.41 0.62
N THR A 87 1.90 -19.14 1.72
CA THR A 87 0.99 -19.06 2.86
C THR A 87 1.54 -18.12 3.92
N VAL A 88 0.86 -16.98 4.12
CA VAL A 88 1.23 -15.98 5.12
C VAL A 88 0.41 -16.18 6.39
N SER A 89 1.08 -16.07 7.54
CA SER A 89 0.45 -16.07 8.86
C SER A 89 0.24 -14.64 9.35
N PHE A 90 -0.94 -14.36 9.92
CA PHE A 90 -1.31 -13.05 10.43
C PHE A 90 -1.15 -12.97 11.95
N PRO A 91 -1.00 -11.76 12.53
CA PRO A 91 -0.99 -11.56 13.98
C PRO A 91 -2.23 -12.09 14.71
N SER A 92 -3.33 -12.31 13.99
CA SER A 92 -4.56 -12.92 14.52
C SER A 92 -4.46 -14.43 14.79
N GLY A 93 -3.43 -15.10 14.26
CA GLY A 93 -3.29 -16.56 14.25
C GLY A 93 -3.93 -17.24 13.03
N ARG A 94 -4.62 -16.47 12.17
CA ARG A 94 -5.13 -16.96 10.87
C ARG A 94 -4.00 -17.02 9.84
N SER A 95 -4.20 -17.76 8.76
CA SER A 95 -3.33 -17.74 7.58
C SER A 95 -4.11 -17.57 6.28
N ALA A 96 -3.43 -17.11 5.23
CA ALA A 96 -3.97 -17.04 3.87
C ALA A 96 -2.90 -17.47 2.86
N THR A 97 -3.33 -18.25 1.86
CA THR A 97 -2.50 -18.60 0.70
C THR A 97 -2.68 -17.53 -0.35
N GLU A 98 -1.67 -16.69 -0.53
CA GLU A 98 -1.71 -15.51 -1.40
C GLU A 98 -0.98 -15.77 -2.71
N LEU A 99 -1.30 -14.98 -3.74
CA LEU A 99 -0.65 -15.01 -5.05
C LEU A 99 0.81 -14.60 -4.92
N VAL A 100 1.71 -15.32 -5.60
CA VAL A 100 3.10 -14.90 -5.84
C VAL A 100 3.29 -14.70 -7.33
N ALA A 101 3.34 -13.44 -7.79
CA ALA A 101 3.42 -13.14 -9.21
C ALA A 101 4.88 -13.19 -9.70
N ASN A 102 5.25 -14.27 -10.39
CA ASN A 102 6.63 -14.52 -10.83
C ASN A 102 6.88 -14.28 -12.32
N ASP A 103 5.82 -14.09 -13.11
CA ASP A 103 5.93 -13.76 -14.53
C ASP A 103 4.69 -13.01 -15.03
N ALA A 104 4.71 -12.60 -16.29
CA ALA A 104 3.63 -11.86 -16.93
C ALA A 104 2.30 -12.64 -16.96
N ALA A 105 2.31 -13.98 -16.96
CA ALA A 105 1.09 -14.78 -16.95
C ALA A 105 0.37 -14.68 -15.61
N HIS A 106 1.11 -14.61 -14.50
CA HIS A 106 0.52 -14.36 -13.17
C HIS A 106 -0.16 -12.99 -13.09
N LEU A 107 0.47 -11.94 -13.65
CA LEU A 107 -0.12 -10.60 -13.71
C LEU A 107 -1.41 -10.60 -14.53
N ALA A 108 -1.38 -11.15 -15.75
CA ALA A 108 -2.54 -11.23 -16.62
C ALA A 108 -3.69 -12.05 -16.00
N TRP A 109 -3.38 -13.15 -15.31
CA TRP A 109 -4.36 -13.95 -14.58
C TRP A 109 -5.03 -13.14 -13.47
N ALA A 110 -4.25 -12.40 -12.67
CA ALA A 110 -4.78 -11.56 -11.60
C ALA A 110 -5.67 -10.44 -12.17
N VAL A 111 -5.22 -9.77 -13.23
CA VAL A 111 -6.02 -8.73 -13.92
C VAL A 111 -7.31 -9.29 -14.49
N ASN A 112 -7.30 -10.52 -15.02
CA ASN A 112 -8.52 -11.19 -15.50
C ASN A 112 -9.56 -11.39 -14.39
N LEU A 113 -9.10 -11.63 -13.14
CA LEU A 113 -9.93 -11.66 -11.94
C LEU A 113 -10.36 -10.27 -11.46
N GLY A 114 -9.91 -9.21 -12.13
CA GLY A 114 -10.23 -7.81 -11.84
C GLY A 114 -9.24 -7.11 -10.92
N VAL A 115 -8.03 -7.65 -10.71
CA VAL A 115 -6.99 -6.92 -9.97
C VAL A 115 -6.58 -5.69 -10.76
N ILE A 116 -6.73 -4.53 -10.13
CA ILE A 116 -6.21 -3.26 -10.64
C ILE A 116 -4.97 -2.86 -9.85
N ASP A 117 -5.00 -3.06 -8.53
CA ASP A 117 -4.01 -2.56 -7.58
C ASP A 117 -3.35 -3.75 -6.84
N PHE A 118 -2.07 -4.00 -7.13
CA PHE A 118 -1.25 -5.07 -6.56
C PHE A 118 -0.54 -4.58 -5.30
N ASN A 119 -0.69 -5.29 -4.19
CA ASN A 119 -0.15 -4.88 -2.89
C ASN A 119 0.77 -5.97 -2.31
N PRO A 120 2.04 -6.06 -2.76
CA PRO A 120 2.98 -7.07 -2.30
C PRO A 120 3.40 -6.86 -0.86
N TRP A 121 3.70 -7.95 -0.18
CA TRP A 121 4.37 -7.93 1.12
C TRP A 121 5.81 -7.38 1.00
N PRO A 122 6.34 -6.71 2.04
CA PRO A 122 7.73 -6.26 2.05
C PRO A 122 8.73 -7.40 2.29
N CYS A 123 8.28 -8.65 2.21
CA CYS A 123 9.08 -9.87 2.38
C CYS A 123 8.88 -10.82 1.19
N ARG A 124 9.86 -11.71 0.97
CA ARG A 124 9.81 -12.76 -0.06
C ARG A 124 9.33 -14.07 0.57
N ARG A 125 8.73 -14.95 -0.22
CA ARG A 125 8.14 -16.23 0.26
C ARG A 125 9.15 -17.18 0.92
N SER A 126 10.44 -17.01 0.67
CA SER A 126 11.51 -17.77 1.33
C SER A 126 11.68 -17.40 2.80
N ASP A 127 11.33 -16.17 3.18
CA ASP A 127 11.37 -15.67 4.56
C ASP A 127 10.30 -14.58 4.75
N LEU A 128 9.19 -14.97 5.38
CA LEU A 128 8.03 -14.09 5.55
C LEU A 128 8.05 -13.28 6.84
N ASP A 129 9.04 -13.48 7.71
CA ASP A 129 9.14 -12.79 9.00
C ASP A 129 10.20 -11.68 8.99
N HIS A 130 11.17 -11.72 8.05
CA HIS A 130 12.18 -10.68 7.86
C HIS A 130 11.97 -9.90 6.54
N PRO A 131 11.43 -8.66 6.60
CA PRO A 131 11.30 -7.81 5.42
C PRO A 131 12.65 -7.54 4.75
N ASP A 132 12.68 -7.58 3.42
CA ASP A 132 13.80 -7.10 2.61
C ASP A 132 13.53 -5.69 2.06
N GLU A 133 12.39 -5.07 2.38
CA GLU A 133 12.01 -3.73 1.91
C GLU A 133 11.56 -2.83 3.06
N LEU A 134 12.28 -1.72 3.28
CA LEU A 134 11.80 -0.59 4.09
C LEU A 134 10.99 0.35 3.19
N ARG A 135 9.85 0.83 3.68
CA ARG A 135 8.91 1.69 2.94
C ARG A 135 8.76 3.03 3.63
N VAL A 136 9.08 4.12 2.93
CA VAL A 136 8.75 5.47 3.36
C VAL A 136 7.49 5.90 2.62
N ASP A 137 6.40 6.12 3.33
CA ASP A 137 5.11 6.54 2.77
C ASP A 137 4.84 8.00 3.15
N LEU A 138 4.68 8.86 2.14
CA LEU A 138 4.55 10.30 2.26
C LEU A 138 3.12 10.70 1.93
N ASP A 139 2.30 10.81 2.97
CA ASP A 139 0.86 11.04 2.87
C ASP A 139 0.51 12.50 3.19
N PRO A 140 0.13 13.32 2.20
CA PRO A 140 -0.27 14.70 2.46
C PRO A 140 -1.57 14.76 3.29
N THR A 141 -1.61 15.63 4.30
CA THR A 141 -2.85 16.08 4.93
C THR A 141 -3.65 17.00 4.00
N ASP A 142 -4.84 17.41 4.41
CA ASP A 142 -5.71 18.26 3.58
C ASP A 142 -5.14 19.67 3.34
N ASP A 143 -4.21 20.14 4.19
CA ASP A 143 -3.50 21.41 4.09
C ASP A 143 -2.16 21.33 3.33
N ALA A 144 -1.69 20.12 2.98
CA ALA A 144 -0.44 19.93 2.25
C ALA A 144 -0.65 19.98 0.73
N SER A 145 0.23 20.69 0.03
CA SER A 145 0.28 20.71 -1.43
C SER A 145 1.11 19.54 -1.98
N TRP A 146 0.99 19.29 -3.28
CA TRP A 146 1.87 18.34 -3.97
C TRP A 146 3.34 18.78 -3.93
N ASP A 147 3.61 20.10 -3.92
CA ASP A 147 4.97 20.60 -3.75
C ASP A 147 5.55 20.20 -2.40
N ASP A 148 4.75 20.28 -1.32
CA ASP A 148 5.19 19.84 0.01
C ASP A 148 5.57 18.36 0.01
N VAL A 149 4.83 17.49 -0.70
CA VAL A 149 5.16 16.07 -0.85
C VAL A 149 6.52 15.88 -1.55
N ARG A 150 6.77 16.60 -2.65
CA ARG A 150 8.06 16.53 -3.37
C ARG A 150 9.22 17.02 -2.49
N GLN A 151 9.04 18.13 -1.78
CA GLN A 151 10.07 18.67 -0.88
C GLN A 151 10.36 17.70 0.28
N VAL A 152 9.34 17.10 0.89
CA VAL A 152 9.52 16.11 1.96
C VAL A 152 10.17 14.83 1.43
N ALA A 153 9.88 14.42 0.19
CA ALA A 153 10.56 13.29 -0.46
C ALA A 153 12.07 13.52 -0.62
N LEU A 154 12.48 14.73 -0.99
CA LEU A 154 13.90 15.10 -1.09
C LEU A 154 14.59 15.09 0.28
N VAL A 155 13.91 15.56 1.34
CA VAL A 155 14.44 15.46 2.70
C VAL A 155 14.59 13.99 3.12
N ALA A 156 13.59 13.15 2.82
CA ALA A 156 13.67 11.71 3.09
C ALA A 156 14.83 11.03 2.34
N ARG A 157 15.09 11.42 1.09
CA ARG A 157 16.28 10.98 0.33
C ARG A 157 17.57 11.28 1.06
N ASP A 158 17.73 12.52 1.54
CA ASP A 158 18.96 12.97 2.16
C ASP A 158 19.19 12.26 3.50
N VAL A 159 18.13 12.07 4.30
CA VAL A 159 18.19 11.25 5.52
C VAL A 159 18.60 9.81 5.20
N LEU A 160 17.96 9.17 4.20
CA LEU A 160 18.34 7.81 3.79
C LEU A 160 19.82 7.72 3.39
N ALA A 161 20.29 8.67 2.58
CA ALA A 161 21.67 8.69 2.09
C ALA A 161 22.70 8.85 3.22
N GLU A 162 22.43 9.70 4.21
CA GLU A 162 23.28 9.87 5.39
C GLU A 162 23.39 8.59 6.24
N HIS A 163 22.36 7.74 6.21
CA HIS A 163 22.34 6.45 6.87
C HIS A 163 22.78 5.28 5.97
N GLY A 164 23.38 5.58 4.80
CA GLY A 164 23.92 4.57 3.89
C GLY A 164 22.86 3.76 3.14
N LEU A 165 21.62 4.25 3.08
CA LEU A 165 20.50 3.61 2.41
C LEU A 165 20.20 4.30 1.07
N ARG A 166 19.92 3.51 0.03
CA ARG A 166 19.47 4.02 -1.27
C ARG A 166 17.96 3.90 -1.40
N GLY A 167 17.28 5.03 -1.52
CA GLY A 167 15.84 5.09 -1.79
C GLY A 167 15.52 5.12 -3.29
N TYR A 168 14.39 4.52 -3.65
CA TYR A 168 13.84 4.48 -5.00
C TYR A 168 12.44 5.12 -4.97
N PRO A 169 12.30 6.38 -5.42
CA PRO A 169 11.05 7.11 -5.29
C PRO A 169 10.05 6.64 -6.35
N LYS A 170 8.77 6.70 -5.98
CA LYS A 170 7.66 6.52 -6.90
C LYS A 170 6.50 7.41 -6.48
N THR A 171 5.75 7.90 -7.46
CA THR A 171 4.42 8.41 -7.13
C THR A 171 3.56 7.28 -6.56
N SER A 172 2.67 7.58 -5.63
CA SER A 172 1.67 6.58 -5.22
C SER A 172 0.68 6.30 -6.35
N GLY A 173 0.52 7.22 -7.30
CA GLY A 173 -0.59 7.25 -8.27
C GLY A 173 -1.92 7.69 -7.64
N SER A 174 -1.91 8.17 -6.38
CA SER A 174 -3.05 8.78 -5.70
C SER A 174 -2.71 10.20 -5.26
N LYS A 175 -2.50 10.45 -3.96
CA LYS A 175 -2.18 11.78 -3.41
C LYS A 175 -0.72 11.94 -2.99
N GLY A 176 -0.07 10.87 -2.54
CA GLY A 176 1.28 10.89 -1.95
C GLY A 176 2.39 10.30 -2.84
N MET A 177 3.57 10.13 -2.23
CA MET A 177 4.73 9.44 -2.80
C MET A 177 5.19 8.32 -1.88
N HIS A 178 5.76 7.26 -2.44
CA HIS A 178 6.48 6.26 -1.65
C HIS A 178 7.96 6.28 -2.05
N VAL A 179 8.83 5.92 -1.11
CA VAL A 179 10.24 5.61 -1.38
C VAL A 179 10.49 4.19 -0.88
N ASN A 180 10.81 3.29 -1.81
CA ASN A 180 11.18 1.93 -1.47
C ASN A 180 12.69 1.87 -1.23
N VAL A 181 13.12 1.08 -0.25
CA VAL A 181 14.53 0.88 0.10
C VAL A 181 14.76 -0.61 0.25
N ARG A 182 15.66 -1.18 -0.55
CA ARG A 182 16.11 -2.57 -0.37
C ARG A 182 17.00 -2.64 0.87
N ILE A 183 16.66 -3.53 1.79
CA ILE A 183 17.41 -3.78 3.02
C ILE A 183 17.82 -5.25 3.12
N GLN A 184 18.87 -5.52 3.89
CA GLN A 184 19.22 -6.87 4.29
C GLN A 184 18.09 -7.48 5.13
N PRO A 185 17.58 -8.69 4.80
CA PRO A 185 16.46 -9.33 5.51
C PRO A 185 16.93 -9.95 6.83
N GLU A 186 17.45 -9.13 7.74
CA GLU A 186 18.01 -9.54 9.03
C GLU A 186 17.09 -9.18 10.19
N GLN A 187 16.17 -8.24 9.97
CA GLN A 187 15.33 -7.64 11.00
C GLN A 187 13.88 -8.05 10.84
N GLU A 188 13.20 -8.33 11.95
CA GLU A 188 11.75 -8.55 11.95
C GLU A 188 10.98 -7.23 11.75
N PHE A 189 9.69 -7.31 11.39
CA PHE A 189 8.81 -6.16 11.19
C PHE A 189 8.85 -5.09 12.30
N VAL A 190 9.05 -5.49 13.56
CA VAL A 190 9.10 -4.56 14.70
C VAL A 190 10.30 -3.61 14.57
N GLU A 191 11.48 -4.15 14.26
CA GLU A 191 12.71 -3.38 14.09
C GLU A 191 12.70 -2.57 12.79
N VAL A 192 12.15 -3.11 11.70
CA VAL A 192 11.98 -2.35 10.45
C VAL A 192 11.06 -1.14 10.66
N ARG A 193 9.95 -1.31 11.40
CA ARG A 193 9.07 -0.19 11.77
C ARG A 193 9.76 0.80 12.71
N ARG A 194 10.58 0.32 13.66
CA ARG A 194 11.36 1.17 14.57
C ARG A 194 12.33 2.07 13.79
N ALA A 195 13.06 1.50 12.83
CA ALA A 195 13.90 2.26 11.90
C ALA A 195 13.09 3.27 11.08
N ALA A 196 11.91 2.90 10.57
CA ALA A 196 11.03 3.80 9.83
C ALA A 196 10.53 4.99 10.68
N LEU A 197 10.24 4.77 11.97
CA LEU A 197 9.83 5.83 12.90
C LEU A 197 10.98 6.81 13.17
N ALA A 198 12.20 6.31 13.38
CA ALA A 198 13.38 7.15 13.55
C ALA A 198 13.64 8.02 12.30
N LEU A 199 13.53 7.43 11.11
CA LEU A 199 13.58 8.17 9.85
C LEU A 199 12.48 9.25 9.78
N ALA A 200 11.23 8.90 10.10
CA ALA A 200 10.11 9.83 10.06
C ALA A 200 10.32 11.04 10.96
N ARG A 201 10.86 10.83 12.17
CA ARG A 201 11.19 11.90 13.11
C ARG A 201 12.34 12.76 12.61
N GLU A 202 13.36 12.16 12.01
CA GLU A 202 14.46 12.93 11.43
C GLU A 202 14.00 13.80 10.26
N VAL A 203 13.11 13.29 9.42
CA VAL A 203 12.48 14.07 8.35
C VAL A 203 11.64 15.22 8.93
N GLU A 204 10.84 14.98 9.98
CA GLU A 204 10.08 16.03 10.70
C GLU A 204 11.00 17.08 11.35
N ARG A 205 12.16 16.68 11.91
CA ARG A 205 13.15 17.62 12.46
C ARG A 205 13.75 18.55 11.39
N ARG A 206 13.86 18.09 10.16
CA ARG A 206 14.50 18.82 9.05
C ARG A 206 13.52 19.59 8.17
N SER A 207 12.23 19.34 8.31
CA SER A 207 11.20 19.95 7.47
C SER A 207 9.95 20.27 8.28
N GLU A 208 9.64 21.56 8.39
CA GLU A 208 8.38 22.03 8.99
C GLU A 208 7.13 21.56 8.21
N ARG A 209 7.32 21.05 6.98
CA ARG A 209 6.27 20.48 6.13
C ARG A 209 6.03 19.00 6.39
N ALA A 210 6.84 18.33 7.21
CA ALA A 210 6.68 16.92 7.52
C ALA A 210 6.13 16.72 8.93
N THR A 211 5.45 15.62 9.16
CA THR A 211 5.05 15.23 10.51
C THR A 211 5.11 13.72 10.73
N SER A 212 5.55 13.31 11.92
CA SER A 212 5.49 11.91 12.39
C SER A 212 4.37 11.71 13.42
N LYS A 213 3.51 12.71 13.65
CA LYS A 213 2.47 12.64 14.69
C LYS A 213 1.37 11.66 14.32
N TRP A 214 1.05 10.77 15.27
CA TRP A 214 0.06 9.72 15.05
C TRP A 214 -1.37 10.26 14.92
N TRP A 215 -1.76 11.24 15.74
CA TRP A 215 -3.13 11.75 15.79
C TRP A 215 -3.43 12.66 14.60
N LYS A 216 -4.49 12.35 13.84
CA LYS A 216 -4.85 13.11 12.63
C LYS A 216 -5.05 14.59 12.93
N GLU A 217 -5.60 14.92 14.09
CA GLU A 217 -5.83 16.29 14.55
C GLU A 217 -4.56 17.08 14.90
N GLU A 218 -3.41 16.41 15.05
CA GLU A 218 -2.12 17.05 15.34
C GLU A 218 -1.22 17.15 14.10
N ARG A 219 -1.63 16.48 13.01
CA ARG A 219 -0.86 16.45 11.76
C ARG A 219 -1.06 17.74 10.98
N HIS A 220 0.06 18.28 10.51
CA HIS A 220 0.13 19.37 9.55
C HIS A 220 1.19 18.99 8.50
N GLY A 221 0.94 19.33 7.24
CA GLY A 221 1.85 18.97 6.15
C GLY A 221 1.80 17.49 5.73
N VAL A 222 2.95 16.89 5.46
CA VAL A 222 3.07 15.54 4.92
C VAL A 222 3.35 14.58 6.07
N PHE A 223 2.43 13.66 6.30
CA PHE A 223 2.61 12.59 7.28
C PHE A 223 3.57 11.53 6.71
N VAL A 224 4.65 11.28 7.42
CA VAL A 224 5.57 10.17 7.10
C VAL A 224 5.06 8.92 7.81
N ASP A 225 4.27 8.09 7.11
CA ASP A 225 3.55 6.96 7.71
C ASP A 225 4.49 5.77 7.98
N TYR A 226 5.21 5.84 9.10
CA TYR A 226 6.07 4.77 9.60
C TYR A 226 5.31 3.46 9.86
N ASN A 227 3.98 3.50 10.07
CA ASN A 227 3.19 2.29 10.32
C ASN A 227 2.96 1.44 9.08
N GLN A 228 3.31 1.90 7.87
CA GLN A 228 3.28 1.04 6.66
C GLN A 228 4.31 -0.09 6.69
N ASN A 229 5.29 -0.01 7.61
CA ASN A 229 6.25 -1.08 7.87
C ASN A 229 5.77 -2.09 8.92
N ALA A 230 4.56 -1.92 9.47
CA ALA A 230 3.94 -2.96 10.27
C ALA A 230 3.51 -4.16 9.39
N ARG A 231 3.43 -5.34 9.99
CA ARG A 231 2.96 -6.58 9.31
C ARG A 231 1.57 -6.37 8.71
N ASP A 232 1.24 -6.98 7.57
CA ASP A 232 -0.13 -6.92 7.01
C ASP A 232 -0.63 -5.51 6.65
N ARG A 233 0.29 -4.66 6.15
CA ARG A 233 -0.03 -3.34 5.58
C ARG A 233 0.03 -3.38 4.06
N THR A 234 -0.96 -2.79 3.42
CA THR A 234 -1.05 -2.75 1.95
C THR A 234 -0.39 -1.49 1.41
N VAL A 235 0.59 -1.70 0.53
CA VAL A 235 1.27 -0.64 -0.20
C VAL A 235 1.26 -1.03 -1.68
N ALA A 236 0.72 -0.16 -2.52
CA ALA A 236 0.65 -0.42 -3.95
C ALA A 236 2.07 -0.59 -4.54
N SER A 237 2.26 -1.66 -5.30
CA SER A 237 3.51 -1.95 -6.02
C SER A 237 3.89 -0.81 -6.94
N ALA A 238 5.19 -0.65 -7.19
CA ALA A 238 5.63 0.05 -8.39
C ALA A 238 4.97 -0.57 -9.63
N TRP A 239 4.67 0.28 -10.61
CA TRP A 239 3.98 -0.03 -11.87
C TRP A 239 2.52 -0.46 -11.73
N SER A 240 1.97 -0.52 -10.50
CA SER A 240 0.56 -0.83 -10.32
C SER A 240 -0.33 0.33 -10.77
N VAL A 241 -1.35 0.04 -11.60
CA VAL A 241 -2.43 0.98 -11.88
C VAL A 241 -3.22 1.24 -10.60
N ARG A 242 -3.67 2.47 -10.42
CA ARG A 242 -4.46 2.92 -9.28
C ARG A 242 -5.91 3.16 -9.71
N PRO A 243 -6.89 2.94 -8.83
CA PRO A 243 -8.31 3.14 -9.12
C PRO A 243 -8.69 4.64 -9.10
N THR A 244 -7.98 5.45 -9.88
CA THR A 244 -8.32 6.87 -10.10
C THR A 244 -9.10 7.02 -11.40
N PRO A 245 -9.95 8.05 -11.56
CA PRO A 245 -10.76 8.23 -12.77
C PRO A 245 -9.95 8.31 -14.07
N ASP A 246 -8.70 8.72 -13.99
CA ASP A 246 -7.73 8.87 -15.07
C ASP A 246 -6.71 7.71 -15.14
N ALA A 247 -6.93 6.60 -14.43
CA ALA A 247 -6.10 5.38 -14.46
C ALA A 247 -4.59 5.65 -14.24
N ARG A 248 -4.27 6.41 -13.19
CA ARG A 248 -2.87 6.72 -12.82
C ARG A 248 -2.11 5.47 -12.43
N VAL A 249 -0.79 5.56 -12.49
CA VAL A 249 0.14 4.50 -12.11
C VAL A 249 0.94 4.92 -10.88
N SER A 250 1.18 3.97 -9.98
CA SER A 250 2.24 4.07 -8.95
C SER A 250 3.59 3.96 -9.64
N CYS A 251 4.06 5.05 -10.25
CA CYS A 251 5.14 5.04 -11.23
C CYS A 251 6.48 5.39 -10.59
N PRO A 252 7.51 4.53 -10.70
CA PRO A 252 8.88 4.84 -10.32
C PRO A 252 9.45 6.03 -11.08
N LEU A 253 10.31 6.77 -10.40
CA LEU A 253 10.97 7.96 -10.88
C LEU A 253 12.46 7.91 -10.54
N GLU A 254 13.27 8.56 -11.36
CA GLU A 254 14.61 8.97 -10.94
C GLU A 254 14.51 10.12 -9.94
N TRP A 255 15.52 10.28 -9.07
CA TRP A 255 15.50 11.34 -8.04
C TRP A 255 15.53 12.76 -8.63
N ASP A 256 16.11 12.95 -9.81
CA ASP A 256 16.14 14.23 -10.53
C ASP A 256 14.79 14.59 -11.15
N GLU A 257 13.89 13.62 -11.34
CA GLU A 257 12.52 13.85 -11.82
C GLU A 257 11.56 14.27 -10.71
N VAL A 258 11.86 13.92 -9.45
CA VAL A 258 10.97 14.18 -8.30
C VAL A 258 10.55 15.66 -8.17
N PRO A 259 11.44 16.66 -8.33
CA PRO A 259 11.06 18.08 -8.21
C PRO A 259 9.98 18.53 -9.20
N ASP A 260 9.90 17.90 -10.37
CA ASP A 260 9.00 18.29 -11.47
C ASP A 260 7.90 17.26 -11.75
N ALA A 261 7.89 16.14 -11.03
CA ALA A 261 6.96 15.05 -11.24
C ALA A 261 5.49 15.49 -11.06
N GLU A 262 4.64 15.10 -12.00
CA GLU A 262 3.21 15.39 -11.99
C GLU A 262 2.39 14.08 -12.08
N PRO A 263 1.76 13.60 -10.99
CA PRO A 263 1.08 12.30 -10.97
C PRO A 263 -0.02 12.13 -12.02
N ARG A 264 -0.63 13.24 -12.47
CA ARG A 264 -1.67 13.25 -13.52
C ARG A 264 -1.13 12.88 -14.91
N GLU A 265 0.19 12.95 -15.10
CA GLU A 265 0.87 12.64 -16.36
C GLU A 265 1.31 11.17 -16.41
N LEU A 266 1.32 10.48 -15.26
CA LEU A 266 1.76 9.10 -15.09
C LEU A 266 0.53 8.18 -15.08
N ARG A 267 0.06 7.83 -16.28
CA ARG A 267 -1.17 7.07 -16.51
C ARG A 267 -0.91 5.80 -17.30
N ILE A 268 -1.89 4.91 -17.28
CA ILE A 268 -1.85 3.64 -18.01
C ILE A 268 -1.49 3.81 -19.51
N ASP A 269 -1.92 4.91 -20.14
CA ASP A 269 -1.71 5.22 -21.56
C ASP A 269 -0.37 5.92 -21.87
N THR A 270 0.31 6.47 -20.86
CA THR A 270 1.57 7.23 -21.05
C THR A 270 2.79 6.48 -20.54
N VAL A 271 2.63 5.68 -19.48
CA VAL A 271 3.73 5.02 -18.77
C VAL A 271 4.46 3.96 -19.61
N PRO A 272 3.82 3.13 -20.44
CA PRO A 272 4.55 2.16 -21.27
C PRO A 272 5.56 2.80 -22.23
N ALA A 273 5.19 3.90 -22.88
CA ALA A 273 6.08 4.65 -23.77
C ALA A 273 7.26 5.25 -22.99
N ARG A 274 6.98 5.81 -21.81
CA ARG A 274 8.00 6.32 -20.90
C ARG A 274 9.00 5.24 -20.48
N LEU A 275 8.53 4.05 -20.09
CA LEU A 275 9.38 2.92 -19.72
C LEU A 275 10.28 2.50 -20.90
N ALA A 276 9.72 2.41 -22.10
CA ALA A 276 10.50 2.06 -23.30
C ALA A 276 11.57 3.10 -23.65
N GLU A 277 11.31 4.38 -23.41
CA GLU A 277 12.24 5.49 -23.69
C GLU A 277 13.35 5.60 -22.63
N ARG A 278 13.00 5.47 -21.35
CA ARG A 278 13.88 5.83 -20.23
C ARG A 278 14.44 4.63 -19.46
N GLY A 279 13.85 3.45 -19.61
CA GLY A 279 14.14 2.31 -18.76
C GLY A 279 13.43 2.39 -17.41
N ASP A 280 13.71 1.40 -16.55
CA ASP A 280 13.15 1.29 -15.21
C ASP A 280 14.09 1.98 -14.18
N PRO A 281 13.67 3.09 -13.53
CA PRO A 281 14.47 3.79 -12.53
C PRO A 281 14.85 2.95 -11.30
N ALA A 282 14.14 1.85 -11.07
CA ALA A 282 14.38 0.95 -9.95
C ALA A 282 14.98 -0.40 -10.38
N ALA A 283 15.48 -0.54 -11.61
CA ALA A 283 16.01 -1.79 -12.14
C ALA A 283 17.13 -2.40 -11.28
N ASP A 284 17.94 -1.57 -10.62
CA ASP A 284 19.07 -1.98 -9.79
C ASP A 284 18.74 -2.06 -8.29
N ILE A 285 17.47 -1.96 -7.89
CA ILE A 285 17.05 -1.97 -6.48
C ILE A 285 17.58 -3.18 -5.69
N ASP A 286 17.55 -4.37 -6.29
CA ASP A 286 18.00 -5.61 -5.65
C ASP A 286 19.53 -5.71 -5.53
N ALA A 287 20.29 -4.90 -6.28
CA ALA A 287 21.74 -4.84 -6.19
C ALA A 287 22.25 -3.94 -5.04
N HIS A 288 21.36 -3.18 -4.39
CA HIS A 288 21.71 -2.15 -3.41
C HIS A 288 21.05 -2.39 -2.05
N ALA A 289 21.13 -3.62 -1.53
CA ALA A 289 20.66 -3.93 -0.19
C ALA A 289 21.50 -3.24 0.89
N GLY A 290 20.87 -2.31 1.64
CA GLY A 290 21.50 -1.59 2.73
C GLY A 290 21.24 -2.24 4.10
N SER A 291 22.09 -1.89 5.08
CA SER A 291 21.89 -2.27 6.48
C SER A 291 21.04 -1.23 7.22
N LEU A 292 20.12 -1.68 8.08
CA LEU A 292 19.33 -0.79 8.92
C LEU A 292 20.08 -0.24 10.14
N ALA A 293 21.33 -0.66 10.38
CA ALA A 293 22.10 -0.29 11.57
C ALA A 293 22.11 1.22 11.84
N GLY A 294 22.34 2.05 10.81
CA GLY A 294 22.37 3.51 10.98
C GLY A 294 21.04 4.13 11.43
N LEU A 295 19.91 3.59 10.97
CA LEU A 295 18.58 4.06 11.41
C LEU A 295 18.20 3.50 12.79
N LEU A 296 18.69 2.31 13.14
CA LEU A 296 18.50 1.73 14.47
C LEU A 296 19.33 2.46 15.53
N ASP A 297 20.56 2.88 15.20
CA ASP A 297 21.37 3.77 16.06
C ASP A 297 20.67 5.11 16.29
N LEU A 298 19.99 5.64 15.27
CA LEU A 298 19.16 6.84 15.40
C LEU A 298 17.96 6.58 16.33
N ALA A 299 17.31 5.43 16.21
CA ALA A 299 16.20 5.04 17.10
C ALA A 299 16.67 4.89 18.56
N ASP A 300 17.85 4.30 18.79
CA ASP A 300 18.45 4.18 20.13
C ASP A 300 18.70 5.56 20.76
N ARG A 301 19.16 6.53 19.97
CA ARG A 301 19.34 7.92 20.43
C ARG A 301 18.01 8.59 20.77
N ASP A 302 17.02 8.49 19.89
CA ASP A 302 15.67 9.00 20.13
C ASP A 302 15.12 8.45 21.46
N GLU A 303 15.27 7.15 21.71
CA GLU A 303 14.84 6.50 22.96
C GLU A 303 15.59 7.02 24.19
N ALA A 304 16.91 7.20 24.10
CA ALA A 304 17.72 7.77 25.16
C ALA A 304 17.32 9.23 25.49
N GLU A 305 16.81 9.96 24.50
CA GLU A 305 16.28 11.32 24.63
C GLU A 305 14.80 11.37 25.06
N GLY A 306 14.18 10.21 25.29
CA GLY A 306 12.80 10.09 25.78
C GLY A 306 11.74 9.96 24.69
N LEU A 307 12.14 9.87 23.42
CA LEU A 307 11.27 9.62 22.28
C LEU A 307 11.18 8.10 22.01
N GLY A 308 10.45 7.38 22.87
CA GLY A 308 10.22 5.93 22.74
C GLY A 308 9.33 5.52 21.57
N ASP A 309 8.79 4.29 21.59
CA ASP A 309 7.89 3.79 20.55
C ASP A 309 6.69 4.72 20.30
N ALA A 310 6.23 4.80 19.05
CA ALA A 310 5.04 5.55 18.68
C ALA A 310 3.81 4.62 18.61
N PRO A 311 2.58 5.17 18.69
CA PRO A 311 1.39 4.34 18.64
C PRO A 311 1.33 3.44 17.39
N TRP A 312 0.92 2.20 17.62
CA TRP A 312 0.58 1.24 16.58
C TRP A 312 -0.86 1.46 16.10
N PRO A 313 -1.24 1.01 14.90
CA PRO A 313 -2.62 1.13 14.45
C PRO A 313 -3.55 0.37 15.44
N PRO A 314 -4.72 0.92 15.82
CA PRO A 314 -5.56 0.43 16.92
C PRO A 314 -5.95 -1.05 16.83
N HIS A 315 -6.03 -1.58 15.61
CA HIS A 315 -6.48 -2.93 15.31
C HIS A 315 -5.34 -3.97 15.33
N PHE A 316 -4.09 -3.53 15.47
CA PHE A 316 -2.95 -4.44 15.49
C PHE A 316 -2.86 -5.16 16.84
N ARG A 317 -2.98 -6.48 16.82
CA ARG A 317 -2.67 -7.30 17.99
C ARG A 317 -1.17 -7.31 18.26
N LYS A 318 -0.83 -7.46 19.55
CA LYS A 318 0.55 -7.61 20.01
C LYS A 318 1.12 -8.94 19.52
N GLN A 319 2.33 -8.93 18.96
CA GLN A 319 3.04 -10.12 18.50
C GLN A 319 3.68 -10.87 19.67
N ARG A 320 3.98 -12.16 19.48
CA ARG A 320 4.62 -13.00 20.51
C ARG A 320 6.06 -12.52 20.70
N GLY A 321 6.44 -12.18 21.94
CA GLY A 321 7.78 -11.65 22.25
C GLY A 321 7.91 -10.13 22.14
N GLU A 322 6.88 -9.43 21.64
CA GLU A 322 6.93 -7.98 21.46
C GLU A 322 7.02 -7.22 22.80
N PRO A 323 7.79 -6.12 22.90
CA PRO A 323 7.81 -5.22 24.06
C PRO A 323 6.44 -4.57 24.37
N LYS A 324 6.35 -3.78 25.45
CA LYS A 324 5.10 -3.06 25.79
C LYS A 324 4.93 -1.86 24.85
N ARG A 325 3.87 -1.86 24.05
CA ARG A 325 3.51 -0.75 23.15
C ARG A 325 3.11 0.51 23.91
N VAL A 326 3.41 1.66 23.32
CA VAL A 326 2.81 2.94 23.72
C VAL A 326 1.35 2.95 23.31
N GLN A 327 0.46 3.12 24.29
CA GLN A 327 -0.96 3.29 24.04
C GLN A 327 -1.23 4.71 23.55
N PRO A 328 -2.15 4.90 22.58
CA PRO A 328 -2.58 6.24 22.21
C PRO A 328 -3.25 6.91 23.43
N SER A 329 -2.58 7.82 24.12
CA SER A 329 -3.23 8.68 25.11
C SER A 329 -3.95 9.80 24.38
N ARG A 330 -5.28 9.88 24.53
CA ARG A 330 -6.05 11.07 24.15
C ARG A 330 -6.01 12.06 25.30
N ASP A 331 -5.82 13.33 24.98
CA ASP A 331 -6.08 14.43 25.90
C ASP A 331 -7.56 14.37 26.35
N ARG A 332 -7.78 14.12 27.64
CA ARG A 332 -9.12 13.95 28.23
C ARG A 332 -9.73 15.29 28.68
N ASP A 333 -8.99 16.40 28.57
CA ASP A 333 -9.38 17.69 29.11
C ASP A 333 -9.98 18.64 28.05
N ARG A 334 -10.80 18.10 27.14
CA ARG A 334 -11.69 18.93 26.32
C ARG A 334 -13.00 19.19 27.08
N PRO A 335 -13.41 20.45 27.32
CA PRO A 335 -14.73 20.73 27.87
C PRO A 335 -15.80 20.21 26.90
N GLY A 336 -16.56 19.22 27.36
CA GLY A 336 -17.58 18.54 26.57
C GLY A 336 -18.66 19.51 26.10
N ARG A 337 -18.99 19.43 24.80
CA ARG A 337 -20.23 20.02 24.29
C ARG A 337 -21.41 19.41 25.04
N VAL A 338 -22.16 20.27 25.70
CA VAL A 338 -23.42 19.96 26.39
C VAL A 338 -24.46 19.48 25.37
N GLY A 339 -25.11 18.36 25.68
CA GLY A 339 -26.36 17.95 25.07
C GLY A 339 -26.33 16.58 24.40
N ASP A 340 -26.46 15.52 25.20
CA ASP A 340 -27.32 14.38 24.85
C ASP A 340 -27.74 13.63 26.12
N PRO A 341 -29.01 13.17 26.26
CA PRO A 341 -29.51 12.63 27.52
C PRO A 341 -28.99 11.21 27.79
N GLN A 342 -28.62 10.95 29.03
CA GLN A 342 -28.19 9.63 29.52
C GLN A 342 -29.36 8.63 29.55
N PRO A 343 -29.21 7.39 29.03
CA PRO A 343 -30.28 6.41 29.08
C PRO A 343 -30.34 5.71 30.45
N PRO A 344 -31.54 5.41 30.99
CA PRO A 344 -31.68 4.64 32.22
C PRO A 344 -31.51 3.13 31.98
N GLY A 345 -31.20 2.43 33.07
CA GLY A 345 -30.79 1.03 33.11
C GLY A 345 -31.81 -0.03 32.66
N ARG A 346 -31.28 -1.26 32.53
CA ARG A 346 -31.89 -2.47 31.97
C ARG A 346 -33.23 -2.90 32.59
N GLY A 347 -34.17 -3.28 31.75
CA GLY A 347 -35.39 -4.04 32.06
C GLY A 347 -35.95 -4.69 30.78
N GLY A 348 -36.46 -5.92 30.86
CA GLY A 348 -36.63 -6.85 29.72
C GLY A 348 -37.86 -6.73 28.81
N ARG A 349 -37.87 -7.66 27.83
CA ARG A 349 -38.97 -8.21 26.97
C ARG A 349 -39.19 -7.63 25.55
N THR A 350 -38.80 -8.46 24.56
CA THR A 350 -39.44 -8.91 23.28
C THR A 350 -40.19 -7.94 22.33
N PRO A 351 -40.34 -8.27 21.01
CA PRO A 351 -39.98 -7.34 19.93
C PRO A 351 -41.16 -6.91 19.05
N THR A 352 -41.03 -5.81 18.31
CA THR A 352 -41.88 -5.51 17.14
C THR A 352 -41.14 -4.57 16.16
N PRO A 353 -41.33 -4.68 14.83
CA PRO A 353 -40.41 -4.14 13.84
C PRO A 353 -40.94 -2.83 13.24
N GLN A 354 -40.09 -1.81 13.10
CA GLN A 354 -40.38 -0.70 12.19
C GLN A 354 -39.12 -0.18 11.48
N THR A 355 -39.35 0.11 10.22
CA THR A 355 -38.52 0.59 9.12
C THR A 355 -37.75 1.89 9.43
N ARG A 356 -36.54 2.02 8.85
CA ARG A 356 -35.80 3.29 8.77
C ARG A 356 -35.50 3.67 7.31
N PRO A 357 -35.64 4.95 6.93
CA PRO A 357 -35.29 5.45 5.61
C PRO A 357 -33.79 5.73 5.48
N ARG A 358 -33.32 5.72 4.22
CA ARG A 358 -31.94 5.94 3.77
C ARG A 358 -31.40 7.32 4.19
N ARG A 359 -30.13 7.38 4.60
CA ARG A 359 -29.29 8.59 4.58
C ARG A 359 -28.00 8.32 3.79
N ALA A 360 -27.62 9.34 3.02
CA ALA A 360 -26.52 9.36 2.06
C ALA A 360 -25.14 9.25 2.73
N ALA A 361 -24.21 8.60 2.03
CA ALA A 361 -22.83 8.38 2.46
C ALA A 361 -21.93 9.53 1.99
N THR A 362 -21.10 10.02 2.92
CA THR A 362 -19.96 10.90 2.66
C THR A 362 -18.71 10.04 2.58
N GLU A 363 -17.90 10.24 1.54
CA GLU A 363 -16.65 9.51 1.28
C GLU A 363 -15.61 9.74 2.40
N ARG A 364 -14.95 8.66 2.84
CA ARG A 364 -13.80 8.70 3.76
C ARG A 364 -12.56 8.17 3.06
N THR A 365 -11.55 9.03 2.96
CA THR A 365 -10.19 8.70 2.54
C THR A 365 -9.39 8.08 3.68
N GLY A 366 -8.64 7.02 3.36
CA GLY A 366 -7.44 6.58 4.08
C GLY A 366 -7.59 6.30 5.58
N GLN A 367 -8.16 5.14 5.92
CA GLN A 367 -7.91 4.43 7.18
C GLN A 367 -7.86 2.93 6.85
N GLY A 368 -6.95 2.20 7.49
CA GLY A 368 -6.86 0.74 7.37
C GLY A 368 -8.24 0.13 7.54
N PHE A 369 -8.71 -0.53 6.49
CA PHE A 369 -10.06 -1.06 6.42
C PHE A 369 -10.13 -2.39 7.20
N GLU A 370 -10.83 -2.39 8.33
CA GLU A 370 -11.64 -3.55 8.70
C GLU A 370 -12.96 -3.44 7.94
N HIS A 371 -13.30 -4.39 7.07
CA HIS A 371 -14.69 -4.79 6.81
C HIS A 371 -14.74 -6.22 6.29
N GLU A 372 -15.76 -6.93 6.77
CA GLU A 372 -16.26 -8.28 6.44
C GLU A 372 -15.39 -9.13 5.52
N PHE A 373 -14.77 -10.12 6.13
CA PHE A 373 -14.19 -11.25 5.44
C PHE A 373 -15.34 -12.10 4.91
N ASP A 374 -15.50 -12.15 3.59
CA ASP A 374 -16.26 -13.22 2.97
C ASP A 374 -15.49 -14.53 3.20
N GLU A 375 -15.87 -15.22 4.26
CA GLU A 375 -15.88 -16.68 4.29
C GLU A 375 -17.07 -17.10 3.45
N ASP A 376 -16.84 -17.57 2.22
CA ASP A 376 -17.76 -18.47 1.54
C ASP A 376 -17.11 -19.11 0.31
N GLY A 377 -17.25 -20.43 0.21
CA GLY A 377 -17.25 -21.18 -1.06
C GLY A 377 -15.97 -21.87 -1.46
#